data_AF-A0A1V5W6Q9-F1
#
_entry.id   AF-A0A1V5W6Q9-F1
#
_cell.length_a   1.000
_cell.length_b   1.000
_cell.length_c   1.000
_cell.angle_alpha   90.00
_cell.angle_beta   90.00
_cell.angle_gamma   90.00
#
_symmetry.space_group_name_H-M   'P 1'
#
loop_
_entity.id
_entity.type
_entity.pdbx_description
1 polymer ?
#
loop_
_entity_poly.entity_id
_entity_poly.type
_entity_poly.pdbx_seq_one_letter_code
_entity_poly.pdbx_strand_id
1 'polypeptide(L)'
;MEIFTHILLGAIVGGLFSAKYIGNRALLWGALISLIPHVDMLIMLFLDPLHGLYVLRGISHSLVFIIVITPFVAMAIQRVSKNEHMTLARWTRLVFALLLTHVVYDIFTIRGVGLFEPFFDKRFALCSIADFDMFFVIPLIASILLALQVKQYRHKSIIAWFGIFISILYISFTFLNKLYIQSEFEKKLVQEHIRFDRTEIFPVIGSNFLWNCVAQDRDGFWMCYETNFSKHNFEMNLSMRNDYYIFDFENDSRIQKIKSSTKDYYVVQKMGNGDVFIYDLRMGRMGLNSQAPFMYSYRIKNMHGTIQSLEKIEPSFLKVFFNR
;
A
#
# COMPACT_ATOMS: atom_id res chain seq x y z
N MET A 1 3.86 5.96 6.59
CA MET A 1 4.88 4.92 6.34
C MET A 1 5.23 4.80 4.87
N GLU A 2 4.25 4.80 3.96
CA GLU A 2 4.52 4.73 2.51
C GLU A 2 5.31 5.90 1.92
N ILE A 3 5.02 7.13 2.36
CA ILE A 3 5.77 8.33 1.97
C ILE A 3 7.27 8.12 2.17
N PHE A 4 7.65 7.45 3.27
CA PHE A 4 9.04 7.21 3.60
C PHE A 4 9.70 6.26 2.59
N THR A 5 9.05 5.15 2.24
CA THR A 5 9.54 4.21 1.23
C THR A 5 9.74 4.90 -0.13
N HIS A 6 8.77 5.73 -0.53
CA HIS A 6 8.82 6.46 -1.80
C HIS A 6 9.91 7.54 -1.85
N ILE A 7 10.13 8.27 -0.76
CA ILE A 7 11.25 9.21 -0.63
C ILE A 7 12.58 8.50 -0.85
N LEU A 8 12.78 7.33 -0.23
CA LEU A 8 14.03 6.58 -0.32
C LEU A 8 14.25 6.02 -1.72
N LEU A 9 13.24 5.37 -2.30
CA LEU A 9 13.30 4.85 -3.66
C LEU A 9 13.53 5.99 -4.66
N GLY A 10 12.80 7.10 -4.50
CA GLY A 10 12.94 8.30 -5.31
C GLY A 10 14.35 8.90 -5.24
N ALA A 11 14.96 8.94 -4.05
CA ALA A 11 16.34 9.41 -3.89
C ALA A 11 17.35 8.56 -4.67
N ILE A 12 17.22 7.23 -4.62
CA ILE A 12 18.09 6.31 -5.35
C ILE A 12 17.91 6.44 -6.87
N VAL A 13 16.66 6.46 -7.35
CA VAL A 13 16.35 6.65 -8.78
C VAL A 13 16.85 8.02 -9.26
N GLY A 14 16.67 9.06 -8.45
CA GLY A 14 17.19 10.40 -8.76
C GLY A 14 18.71 10.41 -8.88
N GLY A 15 19.40 9.77 -7.94
CA GLY A 15 20.83 9.53 -8.00
C GLY A 15 21.26 8.83 -9.29
N LEU A 16 20.56 7.75 -9.69
CA LEU A 16 20.88 7.01 -10.90
C LEU A 16 20.82 7.90 -12.17
N PHE A 17 19.73 8.66 -12.32
CA PHE A 17 19.49 9.44 -13.55
C PHE A 17 20.28 10.74 -13.62
N SER A 18 20.50 11.40 -12.48
CA SER A 18 20.95 12.79 -12.47
C SER A 18 22.22 13.07 -11.65
N ALA A 19 22.77 12.09 -10.91
CA ALA A 19 23.99 12.34 -10.12
C ALA A 19 25.20 12.76 -10.97
N LYS A 20 25.25 12.39 -12.25
CA LYS A 20 26.29 12.82 -13.20
C LYS A 20 26.31 14.35 -13.38
N TYR A 21 25.15 14.99 -13.32
CA TYR A 21 24.98 16.40 -13.65
C TYR A 21 24.90 17.29 -12.41
N ILE A 22 24.27 16.80 -11.34
CA ILE A 22 23.97 17.62 -10.14
C ILE A 22 24.41 16.98 -8.81
N GLY A 23 25.19 15.89 -8.86
CA GLY A 23 25.78 15.27 -7.68
C GLY A 23 24.75 14.85 -6.62
N ASN A 24 24.98 15.21 -5.35
CA ASN A 24 24.09 14.84 -4.24
C ASN A 24 22.70 15.48 -4.33
N ARG A 25 22.56 16.61 -5.04
CA ARG A 25 21.25 17.23 -5.27
C ARG A 25 20.33 16.32 -6.08
N ALA A 26 20.86 15.36 -6.84
CA ALA A 26 20.06 14.38 -7.56
C ALA A 26 19.22 13.51 -6.62
N LEU A 27 19.77 13.13 -5.46
CA LEU A 27 19.06 12.36 -4.45
C LEU A 27 17.94 13.20 -3.82
N LEU A 28 18.21 14.47 -3.53
CA LEU A 28 17.22 15.39 -2.98
C LEU A 28 16.07 15.64 -3.95
N TRP A 29 16.37 15.96 -5.22
CA TRP A 29 15.33 16.14 -6.24
C TRP A 29 14.54 14.86 -6.48
N GLY A 30 15.22 13.70 -6.46
CA GLY A 30 14.56 12.40 -6.51
C GLY A 30 13.51 12.22 -5.43
N ALA A 31 13.91 12.42 -4.17
CA ALA A 31 13.03 12.36 -3.00
C ALA A 31 11.86 13.35 -3.08
N LEU A 32 12.10 14.59 -3.50
CA LEU A 32 11.06 15.62 -3.58
C LEU A 32 10.03 15.32 -4.68
N ILE A 33 10.50 14.93 -5.87
CA ILE A 33 9.60 14.61 -7.00
C ILE A 33 8.75 13.38 -6.68
N SER A 34 9.28 12.39 -5.95
CA SER A 34 8.50 11.22 -5.53
C SER A 34 7.32 11.53 -4.60
N LEU A 35 7.23 12.74 -4.04
CA LEU A 35 6.09 13.17 -3.23
C LEU A 35 4.91 13.67 -4.06
N ILE A 36 5.10 13.92 -5.36
CA ILE A 36 4.06 14.52 -6.21
C ILE A 36 2.78 13.68 -6.26
N PRO A 37 2.81 12.35 -6.47
CA PRO A 37 1.59 11.55 -6.49
C PRO A 37 0.82 11.60 -5.16
N HIS A 38 1.52 11.79 -4.03
CA HIS A 38 0.95 11.84 -2.69
C HIS A 38 0.27 13.18 -2.35
N VAL A 39 0.28 14.16 -3.26
CA VAL A 39 -0.47 15.42 -3.08
C VAL A 39 -1.98 15.15 -2.97
N ASP A 40 -2.46 14.02 -3.49
CA ASP A 40 -3.83 13.54 -3.29
C ASP A 40 -4.20 13.36 -1.80
N MET A 41 -3.23 13.05 -0.93
CA MET A 41 -3.44 13.02 0.52
C MET A 41 -3.78 14.40 1.11
N LEU A 42 -3.26 15.48 0.52
CA LEU A 42 -3.63 16.84 0.94
C LEU A 42 -5.03 17.18 0.47
N ILE A 43 -5.42 16.74 -0.72
CA ILE A 43 -6.79 16.90 -1.24
C ILE A 43 -7.79 16.21 -0.32
N MET A 44 -7.41 15.05 0.24
CA MET A 44 -8.22 14.31 1.20
C MET A 44 -8.61 15.12 2.45
N LEU A 45 -7.78 16.08 2.89
CA LEU A 45 -8.09 16.93 4.04
C LEU A 45 -9.29 17.86 3.81
N PHE A 46 -9.64 18.11 2.55
CA PHE A 46 -10.76 18.94 2.15
C PHE A 46 -11.99 18.13 1.69
N LEU A 47 -11.88 16.81 1.69
CA LEU A 47 -12.95 15.89 1.28
C LEU A 47 -13.53 15.17 2.50
N ASP A 48 -14.78 14.75 2.38
CA ASP A 48 -15.38 13.77 3.29
C ASP A 48 -14.50 12.48 3.29
N PRO A 49 -14.13 11.91 4.45
CA PRO A 49 -13.21 10.78 4.56
C PRO A 49 -13.46 9.64 3.57
N LEU A 50 -14.73 9.35 3.28
CA LEU A 50 -15.12 8.29 2.35
C LEU A 50 -14.88 8.63 0.88
N HIS A 51 -15.08 9.89 0.50
CA HIS A 51 -14.70 10.38 -0.83
C HIS A 51 -13.19 10.46 -0.96
N GLY A 52 -12.51 10.83 0.12
CA GLY A 52 -11.06 10.82 0.25
C GLY A 52 -10.41 9.48 -0.09
N LEU A 53 -10.95 8.39 0.46
CA LEU A 53 -10.47 7.02 0.20
C LEU A 53 -10.56 6.61 -1.28
N TYR A 54 -11.55 7.12 -2.01
CA TYR A 54 -11.71 6.82 -3.43
C TYR A 54 -10.72 7.61 -4.30
N VAL A 55 -10.48 8.88 -3.96
CA VAL A 55 -9.56 9.76 -4.70
C VAL A 55 -8.10 9.37 -4.48
N LEU A 56 -7.78 8.81 -3.30
CA LEU A 56 -6.45 8.35 -2.96
C LEU A 56 -5.97 7.28 -3.94
N ARG A 57 -4.77 7.45 -4.51
CA ARG A 57 -4.22 6.55 -5.55
C ARG A 57 -5.09 6.41 -6.80
N GLY A 58 -5.96 7.39 -7.02
CA GLY A 58 -6.78 7.59 -8.20
C GLY A 58 -6.02 8.13 -9.38
N ILE A 59 -6.59 9.18 -9.97
CA ILE A 59 -6.02 9.95 -11.08
C ILE A 59 -4.53 10.29 -10.85
N SER A 60 -4.12 10.64 -9.63
CA SER A 60 -2.73 10.97 -9.26
C SER A 60 -1.70 9.86 -9.59
N HIS A 61 -2.15 8.60 -9.68
CA HIS A 61 -1.33 7.43 -9.97
C HIS A 61 -1.64 6.81 -11.35
N SER A 62 -2.39 7.53 -12.19
CA SER A 62 -2.69 7.10 -13.56
C SER A 62 -1.56 7.39 -14.54
N LEU A 63 -1.44 6.59 -15.60
CA LEU A 63 -0.48 6.85 -16.68
C LEU A 63 -0.74 8.19 -17.38
N VAL A 64 -2.02 8.57 -17.52
CA VAL A 64 -2.43 9.85 -18.09
C VAL A 64 -1.88 11.00 -17.26
N PHE A 65 -2.05 10.95 -15.94
CA PHE A 65 -1.51 11.96 -15.04
C PHE A 65 0.01 12.06 -15.15
N ILE A 66 0.73 10.93 -15.17
CA ILE A 66 2.19 10.93 -15.34
C ILE A 66 2.58 11.65 -16.64
N ILE A 67 1.97 11.29 -17.77
CA ILE A 67 2.30 11.87 -19.08
C ILE A 67 2.03 13.38 -19.09
N VAL A 68 0.89 13.80 -18.55
CA VAL A 68 0.48 15.21 -18.54
C VAL A 68 1.33 16.03 -17.58
N ILE A 69 1.54 15.57 -16.34
CA ILE A 69 2.19 16.37 -15.29
C ILE A 69 3.71 16.48 -15.47
N THR A 70 4.34 15.46 -16.07
CA THR A 70 5.79 15.37 -16.28
C THR A 70 6.39 16.64 -16.91
N PRO A 71 5.94 17.12 -18.09
CA PRO A 71 6.51 18.31 -18.72
C PRO A 71 6.35 19.56 -17.85
N PHE A 72 5.20 19.76 -17.18
CA PHE A 72 4.98 20.93 -16.34
C PHE A 72 5.92 20.97 -15.14
N VAL A 73 6.07 19.83 -14.46
CA VAL A 73 6.98 19.70 -13.32
C VAL A 73 8.43 19.87 -13.79
N ALA A 74 8.83 19.26 -14.91
CA ALA A 74 10.17 19.42 -15.46
C ALA A 74 10.50 20.88 -15.78
N MET A 75 9.56 21.62 -16.40
CA MET A 75 9.71 23.06 -16.68
C MET A 75 9.83 23.89 -15.39
N ALA A 76 8.98 23.61 -14.40
CA ALA A 76 9.03 24.30 -13.11
C ALA A 76 10.37 24.09 -12.40
N ILE A 77 10.84 22.84 -12.33
CA ILE A 77 12.12 22.51 -11.70
C ILE A 77 13.29 23.14 -12.46
N GLN A 78 13.26 23.14 -13.80
CA GLN A 78 14.32 23.77 -14.59
C GLN A 78 14.44 25.27 -14.27
N ARG A 79 13.32 25.99 -14.14
CA ARG A 79 13.30 27.41 -13.78
C ARG A 79 13.85 27.69 -12.39
N VAL A 80 13.56 26.82 -11.42
CA VAL A 80 14.01 26.97 -10.02
C VAL A 80 15.47 26.57 -9.86
N SER A 81 15.88 25.43 -10.45
CA SER A 81 17.21 24.85 -10.28
C SER A 81 18.30 25.67 -10.99
N LYS A 82 17.96 26.39 -12.07
CA LYS A 82 18.86 27.21 -12.90
C LYS A 82 20.20 26.51 -13.22
N ASN A 83 20.17 25.19 -13.37
CA ASN A 83 21.36 24.39 -13.57
C ASN A 83 21.61 24.15 -15.06
N GLU A 84 22.70 24.71 -15.58
CA GLU A 84 23.05 24.64 -17.01
C GLU A 84 23.32 23.20 -17.50
N HIS A 85 23.76 22.31 -16.61
CA HIS A 85 24.00 20.91 -16.94
C HIS A 85 22.72 20.07 -16.99
N MET A 86 21.57 20.57 -16.52
CA MET A 86 20.29 19.86 -16.59
C MET A 86 19.35 20.53 -17.59
N THR A 87 19.37 20.01 -18.82
CA THR A 87 18.44 20.42 -19.87
C THR A 87 17.01 20.00 -19.54
N LEU A 88 16.02 20.65 -20.16
CA LEU A 88 14.61 20.29 -20.00
C LEU A 88 14.37 18.80 -20.25
N ALA A 89 14.95 18.25 -21.33
CA ALA A 89 14.85 16.82 -21.66
C ALA A 89 15.44 15.88 -20.58
N ARG A 90 16.45 16.33 -19.81
CA ARG A 90 16.98 15.56 -18.67
C ARG A 90 16.03 15.60 -17.49
N TRP A 91 15.45 16.77 -17.19
CA TRP A 91 14.40 16.91 -16.17
C TRP A 91 13.15 16.11 -16.51
N THR A 92 12.66 16.18 -17.75
CA THR A 92 11.50 15.40 -18.22
C THR A 92 11.72 13.91 -18.02
N ARG A 93 12.89 13.38 -18.41
CA ARG A 93 13.22 11.96 -18.20
C ARG A 93 13.30 11.58 -16.73
N LEU A 94 13.90 12.43 -15.88
CA LEU A 94 13.98 12.20 -14.45
C LEU A 94 12.59 12.16 -13.81
N VAL A 95 11.76 13.17 -14.07
CA VAL A 95 10.40 13.26 -13.52
C VAL A 95 9.56 12.08 -13.98
N PHE A 96 9.58 11.77 -15.27
CA PHE A 96 8.85 10.63 -15.83
C PHE A 96 9.26 9.32 -15.16
N ALA A 97 10.58 9.06 -15.06
CA ALA A 97 11.10 7.85 -14.44
C ALA A 97 10.66 7.74 -12.98
N LEU A 98 10.75 8.83 -12.20
CA LEU A 98 10.37 8.84 -10.79
C LEU A 98 8.87 8.55 -10.59
N LEU A 99 8.01 9.26 -11.32
CA LEU A 99 6.56 9.06 -11.24
C LEU A 99 6.15 7.65 -11.71
N LEU A 100 6.79 7.13 -12.77
CA LEU A 100 6.55 5.78 -13.23
C LEU A 100 6.98 4.73 -12.20
N THR A 101 8.19 4.85 -11.64
CA THR A 101 8.67 3.91 -10.60
C THR A 101 7.79 3.93 -9.36
N HIS A 102 7.23 5.08 -9.02
CA HIS A 102 6.29 5.25 -7.92
C HIS A 102 5.02 4.42 -8.13
N VAL A 103 4.38 4.61 -9.28
CA VAL A 103 3.15 3.87 -9.63
C VAL A 103 3.42 2.39 -9.79
N VAL A 104 4.54 2.01 -10.41
CA VAL A 104 4.94 0.59 -10.54
C VAL A 104 5.11 -0.05 -9.16
N TYR A 105 5.75 0.62 -8.21
CA TYR A 105 5.87 0.11 -6.85
C TYR A 105 4.51 -0.06 -6.18
N ASP A 106 3.62 0.93 -6.30
CA ASP A 106 2.31 0.89 -5.67
C ASP A 106 1.39 -0.21 -6.23
N ILE A 107 1.61 -0.71 -7.46
CA ILE A 107 0.92 -1.90 -7.98
C ILE A 107 1.20 -3.12 -7.11
N PHE A 108 2.38 -3.25 -6.50
CA PHE A 108 2.72 -4.39 -5.64
C PHE A 108 2.10 -4.29 -4.23
N THR A 109 1.60 -3.11 -3.84
CA THR A 109 0.99 -2.86 -2.52
C THR A 109 -0.48 -3.28 -2.46
N ILE A 110 -1.05 -3.25 -1.26
CA ILE A 110 -2.39 -3.76 -0.99
C ILE A 110 -3.52 -2.87 -1.52
N ARG A 111 -3.33 -1.55 -1.49
CA ARG A 111 -4.39 -0.58 -1.85
C ARG A 111 -4.64 -0.54 -3.35
N GLY A 112 -3.59 -0.79 -4.12
CA GLY A 112 -3.60 -0.69 -5.56
C GLY A 112 -3.68 0.73 -6.11
N VAL A 113 -3.63 0.83 -7.43
CA VAL A 113 -3.58 2.09 -8.18
C VAL A 113 -4.59 2.11 -9.34
N GLY A 114 -5.10 3.30 -9.63
CA GLY A 114 -6.00 3.58 -10.77
C GLY A 114 -5.20 3.80 -12.04
N LEU A 115 -4.50 2.77 -12.53
CA LEU A 115 -3.52 2.89 -13.61
C LEU A 115 -4.09 3.56 -14.89
N PHE A 116 -5.35 3.27 -15.19
CA PHE A 116 -6.05 3.75 -16.39
C PHE A 116 -7.18 4.76 -16.08
N GLU A 117 -7.20 5.36 -14.90
CA GLU A 117 -8.09 6.49 -14.65
C GLU A 117 -7.73 7.68 -15.57
N PRO A 118 -8.71 8.48 -16.02
CA PRO A 118 -10.14 8.42 -15.71
C PRO A 118 -10.97 7.52 -16.65
N PHE A 119 -10.34 6.73 -17.52
CA PHE A 119 -11.06 5.94 -18.52
C PHE A 119 -11.70 4.66 -17.95
N PHE A 120 -11.02 4.02 -17.01
CA PHE A 120 -11.50 2.80 -16.35
C PHE A 120 -11.38 2.94 -14.84
N ASP A 121 -12.49 2.70 -14.14
CA ASP A 121 -12.53 2.65 -12.68
C ASP A 121 -12.12 1.24 -12.18
N LYS A 122 -10.85 0.89 -12.40
CA LYS A 122 -10.28 -0.39 -11.94
C LYS A 122 -8.96 -0.16 -11.20
N ARG A 123 -8.91 -0.65 -9.96
CA ARG A 123 -7.71 -0.66 -9.11
C ARG A 123 -6.86 -1.91 -9.38
N PHE A 124 -5.59 -1.70 -9.70
CA PHE A 124 -4.61 -2.77 -9.88
C PHE A 124 -3.77 -2.94 -8.62
N ALA A 125 -3.80 -4.14 -8.02
CA ALA A 125 -3.03 -4.48 -6.82
C ALA A 125 -2.59 -5.95 -6.91
N LEU A 126 -1.29 -6.21 -6.74
CA LEU A 126 -0.72 -7.56 -6.64
C LEU A 126 -0.55 -8.00 -5.19
N CYS A 127 -0.64 -7.09 -4.21
CA CYS A 127 -0.59 -7.40 -2.79
C CYS A 127 0.62 -8.27 -2.37
N SER A 128 1.78 -8.09 -2.99
CA SER A 128 2.98 -8.90 -2.68
C SER A 128 3.88 -8.26 -1.65
N ILE A 129 3.83 -6.94 -1.49
CA ILE A 129 4.66 -6.20 -0.52
C ILE A 129 3.76 -5.32 0.35
N ALA A 130 4.12 -5.20 1.63
CA ALA A 130 3.43 -4.31 2.53
C ALA A 130 3.79 -2.85 2.21
N ASP A 131 2.87 -1.93 2.52
CA ASP A 131 3.06 -0.47 2.44
C ASP A 131 4.36 0.02 3.12
N PHE A 132 4.84 -0.74 4.11
CA PHE A 132 6.14 -0.58 4.75
C PHE A 132 6.76 -1.94 5.01
N ASP A 133 7.94 -2.17 4.45
CA ASP A 133 8.71 -3.40 4.64
C ASP A 133 10.15 -3.06 5.04
N MET A 134 10.59 -3.55 6.21
CA MET A 134 11.92 -3.25 6.74
C MET A 134 13.02 -3.81 5.84
N PHE A 135 12.81 -4.98 5.22
CA PHE A 135 13.80 -5.62 4.35
C PHE A 135 13.93 -4.91 3.00
N PHE A 136 12.92 -4.14 2.59
CA PHE A 136 13.02 -3.25 1.42
C PHE A 136 13.67 -1.91 1.78
N VAL A 137 13.30 -1.33 2.93
CA VAL A 137 13.72 0.01 3.35
C VAL A 137 15.18 0.06 3.79
N ILE A 138 15.66 -0.93 4.55
CA ILE A 138 17.03 -0.94 5.10
C ILE A 138 18.11 -0.89 4.01
N PRO A 139 18.07 -1.72 2.95
CA PRO A 139 19.06 -1.66 1.87
C PRO A 139 19.04 -0.33 1.10
N LEU A 140 17.86 0.29 0.96
CA LEU A 140 17.73 1.61 0.33
C LEU A 140 18.40 2.69 1.17
N ILE A 141 18.15 2.71 2.49
CA ILE A 141 18.82 3.64 3.41
C ILE A 141 20.34 3.46 3.34
N ALA A 142 20.84 2.23 3.43
CA ALA A 142 22.26 1.94 3.33
C ALA A 142 22.86 2.46 2.01
N SER A 143 22.17 2.23 0.89
CA SER A 143 22.59 2.71 -0.44
C SER A 143 22.64 4.24 -0.51
N ILE A 144 21.66 4.93 0.08
CA ILE A 144 21.64 6.40 0.14
C ILE A 144 22.80 6.93 0.97
N LEU A 145 23.01 6.39 2.18
CA LEU A 145 24.08 6.82 3.08
C LEU A 145 25.45 6.63 2.45
N LEU A 146 25.70 5.48 1.83
CA LEU A 146 26.94 5.22 1.08
C LEU A 146 27.09 6.18 -0.12
N ALA A 147 26.01 6.41 -0.89
CA ALA A 147 26.05 7.32 -2.02
C ALA A 147 26.37 8.77 -1.62
N LEU A 148 25.90 9.23 -0.45
CA LEU A 148 26.16 10.57 0.08
C LEU A 148 27.64 10.77 0.46
N GLN A 149 28.30 9.71 0.94
CA GLN A 149 29.71 9.75 1.36
C GLN A 149 30.68 9.78 0.19
N VAL A 150 30.27 9.32 -1.00
CA VAL A 150 31.17 9.22 -2.15
C VAL A 150 31.10 10.44 -3.07
N LYS A 151 32.27 11.03 -3.33
CA LYS A 151 32.44 12.19 -4.22
C LYS A 151 32.44 11.80 -5.70
N GLN A 152 33.07 10.68 -6.03
CA GLN A 152 33.23 10.25 -7.43
C GLN A 152 31.92 9.70 -8.02
N TYR A 153 31.54 10.20 -9.20
CA TYR A 153 30.32 9.79 -9.88
C TYR A 153 30.25 8.28 -10.15
N ARG A 154 31.36 7.66 -10.60
CA ARG A 154 31.40 6.22 -10.93
C ARG A 154 30.93 5.36 -9.76
N HIS A 155 31.49 5.58 -8.59
CA HIS A 155 31.13 4.87 -7.36
C HIS A 155 29.69 5.16 -6.93
N LYS A 156 29.24 6.42 -7.01
CA LYS A 156 27.85 6.80 -6.73
C LYS A 156 26.85 6.08 -7.64
N SER A 157 27.16 5.98 -8.93
CA SER A 157 26.34 5.27 -9.90
C SER A 157 26.29 3.77 -9.63
N ILE A 158 27.42 3.16 -9.23
CA ILE A 158 27.46 1.74 -8.83
C ILE A 158 26.56 1.51 -7.60
N ILE A 159 26.64 2.38 -6.58
CA ILE A 159 25.81 2.26 -5.37
C ILE A 159 24.33 2.44 -5.70
N ALA A 160 23.97 3.41 -6.56
CA ALA A 160 22.59 3.61 -6.99
C ALA A 160 22.06 2.40 -7.78
N TRP A 161 22.87 1.84 -8.68
CA TRP A 161 22.55 0.61 -9.41
C TRP A 161 22.36 -0.58 -8.48
N PHE A 162 23.22 -0.72 -7.47
CA PHE A 162 23.11 -1.77 -6.46
C PHE A 162 21.81 -1.65 -5.66
N GLY A 163 21.44 -0.42 -5.24
CA GLY A 163 20.16 -0.17 -4.58
C GLY A 163 18.96 -0.57 -5.43
N ILE A 164 18.95 -0.20 -6.71
CA ILE A 164 17.88 -0.56 -7.66
C ILE A 164 17.85 -2.07 -7.91
N PHE A 165 19.01 -2.69 -8.11
CA PHE A 165 19.12 -4.13 -8.32
C PHE A 165 18.55 -4.90 -7.13
N ILE A 166 18.91 -4.52 -5.89
CA ILE A 166 18.34 -5.11 -4.69
C ILE A 166 16.84 -4.88 -4.62
N SER A 167 16.35 -3.68 -4.94
CA SER A 167 14.90 -3.41 -4.93
C SER A 167 14.14 -4.30 -5.91
N ILE A 168 14.65 -4.47 -7.14
CA ILE A 168 14.02 -5.35 -8.15
C ILE A 168 14.08 -6.81 -7.71
N LEU A 169 15.24 -7.26 -7.21
CA LEU A 169 15.41 -8.62 -6.70
C LEU A 169 14.44 -8.89 -5.54
N TYR A 170 14.31 -7.95 -4.62
CA TYR A 170 13.43 -8.08 -3.46
C TYR A 170 11.96 -8.07 -3.86
N ILE A 171 11.51 -7.14 -4.72
CA ILE A 171 10.12 -7.13 -5.21
C ILE A 171 9.80 -8.44 -5.94
N SER A 172 10.72 -8.94 -6.78
CA SER A 172 10.57 -10.23 -7.46
C SER A 172 10.45 -11.38 -6.45
N PHE A 173 11.31 -11.38 -5.42
CA PHE A 173 11.22 -12.33 -4.31
C PHE A 173 9.87 -12.25 -3.60
N THR A 174 9.37 -11.06 -3.25
CA THR A 174 8.08 -10.91 -2.57
C THR A 174 6.91 -11.45 -3.39
N PHE A 175 6.96 -11.26 -4.72
CA PHE A 175 5.95 -11.78 -5.63
C PHE A 175 5.97 -13.31 -5.71
N LEU A 176 7.16 -13.91 -5.88
CA LEU A 176 7.31 -15.36 -5.87
C LEU A 176 6.92 -15.96 -4.50
N ASN A 177 7.28 -15.28 -3.41
CA ASN A 177 6.92 -15.69 -2.07
C ASN A 177 5.39 -15.67 -1.86
N LYS A 178 4.71 -14.63 -2.36
CA LYS A 178 3.24 -14.57 -2.38
C LYS A 178 2.66 -15.83 -3.05
N LEU A 179 3.11 -16.16 -4.26
CA LEU A 179 2.61 -17.33 -4.99
C LEU A 179 2.84 -18.63 -4.21
N TYR A 180 4.00 -18.77 -3.58
CA TYR A 180 4.32 -19.94 -2.75
C TYR A 180 3.39 -20.04 -1.52
N ILE A 181 3.27 -18.97 -0.73
CA ILE A 181 2.43 -18.97 0.48
C ILE A 181 0.95 -19.16 0.13
N GLN A 182 0.48 -18.56 -0.96
CA GLN A 182 -0.90 -18.75 -1.42
C GLN A 182 -1.16 -20.22 -1.78
N SER A 183 -0.22 -20.87 -2.45
CA SER A 183 -0.33 -22.30 -2.78
C SER A 183 -0.34 -23.18 -1.52
N GLU A 184 0.49 -22.89 -0.51
CA GLU A 184 0.48 -23.64 0.74
C GLU A 184 -0.82 -23.43 1.53
N PHE A 185 -1.34 -22.21 1.57
CA PHE A 185 -2.64 -21.90 2.19
C PHE A 185 -3.79 -22.66 1.53
N GLU A 186 -3.85 -22.67 0.20
CA GLU A 186 -4.87 -23.40 -0.55
C GLU A 186 -4.78 -24.92 -0.33
N LYS A 187 -3.57 -25.49 -0.24
CA LYS A 187 -3.40 -26.91 0.12
C LYS A 187 -3.94 -27.20 1.52
N LYS A 188 -3.70 -26.31 2.48
CA LYS A 188 -4.19 -26.44 3.85
C LYS A 188 -5.72 -26.42 3.91
N LEU A 189 -6.38 -25.51 3.18
CA LEU A 189 -7.84 -25.48 3.05
C LEU A 189 -8.40 -26.80 2.53
N VAL A 190 -7.78 -27.37 1.49
CA VAL A 190 -8.20 -28.66 0.93
C VAL A 190 -7.98 -29.81 1.93
N GLN A 191 -6.86 -29.82 2.65
CA GLN A 191 -6.55 -30.83 3.67
C GLN A 191 -7.52 -30.81 4.85
N GLU A 192 -7.97 -29.62 5.26
CA GLU A 192 -8.98 -29.45 6.32
C GLU A 192 -10.42 -29.58 5.81
N HIS A 193 -10.61 -29.97 4.53
CA HIS A 193 -11.92 -30.11 3.88
C HIS A 193 -12.77 -28.82 3.89
N ILE A 194 -12.12 -27.66 3.91
CA ILE A 194 -12.77 -26.35 3.87
C ILE A 194 -13.07 -25.98 2.42
N ARG A 195 -14.33 -25.61 2.16
CA ARG A 195 -14.76 -25.09 0.85
C ARG A 195 -14.51 -23.59 0.80
N PHE A 196 -14.02 -23.11 -0.34
CA PHE A 196 -13.78 -21.70 -0.56
C PHE A 196 -14.03 -21.34 -2.03
N ASP A 197 -14.50 -20.12 -2.28
CA ASP A 197 -14.73 -19.59 -3.63
C ASP A 197 -13.52 -18.78 -4.13
N ARG A 198 -12.88 -18.02 -3.23
CA ARG A 198 -11.74 -17.16 -3.53
C ARG A 198 -10.78 -17.09 -2.37
N THR A 199 -9.49 -17.04 -2.66
CA THR A 199 -8.41 -16.83 -1.69
C THR A 199 -7.69 -15.53 -1.99
N GLU A 200 -7.30 -14.81 -0.96
CA GLU A 200 -6.37 -13.69 -1.08
C GLU A 200 -5.48 -13.66 0.15
N ILE A 201 -4.21 -13.30 -0.05
CA ILE A 201 -3.23 -13.22 1.02
C ILE A 201 -2.55 -11.86 1.00
N PHE A 202 -2.16 -11.40 2.19
CA PHE A 202 -1.60 -10.08 2.38
C PHE A 202 -0.40 -10.14 3.32
N PRO A 203 0.72 -9.48 2.99
CA PRO A 203 1.88 -9.45 3.86
C PRO A 203 1.58 -8.58 5.08
N VAL A 204 2.02 -9.02 6.25
CA VAL A 204 1.92 -8.22 7.48
C VAL A 204 2.85 -7.01 7.40
N ILE A 205 2.43 -5.88 7.96
CA ILE A 205 3.25 -4.66 7.94
C ILE A 205 4.63 -4.91 8.58
N GLY A 206 5.68 -4.53 7.86
CA GLY A 206 7.07 -4.62 8.29
C GLY A 206 7.79 -5.91 7.90
N SER A 207 7.09 -6.92 7.37
CA SER A 207 7.70 -8.21 7.02
C SER A 207 7.01 -8.90 5.85
N ASN A 208 7.79 -9.45 4.93
CA ASN A 208 7.31 -10.35 3.87
C ASN A 208 7.29 -11.83 4.28
N PHE A 209 7.58 -12.15 5.55
CA PHE A 209 7.69 -13.53 6.01
C PHE A 209 6.50 -14.02 6.84
N LEU A 210 5.52 -13.15 7.06
CA LEU A 210 4.28 -13.43 7.75
C LEU A 210 3.13 -12.86 6.93
N TRP A 211 2.15 -13.70 6.64
CA TRP A 211 1.04 -13.39 5.74
C TRP A 211 -0.28 -13.61 6.45
N ASN A 212 -1.19 -12.67 6.27
CA ASN A 212 -2.60 -12.80 6.63
C ASN A 212 -3.33 -13.44 5.45
N CYS A 213 -3.89 -14.62 5.67
CA CYS A 213 -4.54 -15.42 4.64
C CYS A 213 -6.04 -15.39 4.87
N VAL A 214 -6.80 -15.10 3.80
CA VAL A 214 -8.26 -15.00 3.85
C VAL A 214 -8.86 -15.83 2.73
N ALA A 215 -9.74 -16.76 3.08
CA ALA A 215 -10.53 -17.54 2.14
C ALA A 215 -12.00 -17.20 2.30
N GLN A 216 -12.64 -16.84 1.19
CA GLN A 216 -14.06 -16.53 1.13
C GLN A 216 -14.87 -17.83 1.10
N ASP A 217 -15.75 -17.98 2.08
CA ASP A 217 -16.79 -19.01 2.15
C ASP A 217 -18.15 -18.38 1.76
N ARG A 218 -19.20 -19.19 1.66
CA ARG A 218 -20.56 -18.73 1.31
C ARG A 218 -21.08 -17.66 2.27
N ASP A 219 -20.88 -17.86 3.56
CA ASP A 219 -21.50 -17.04 4.62
C ASP A 219 -20.47 -16.14 5.35
N GLY A 220 -19.18 -16.24 5.01
CA GLY A 220 -18.12 -15.57 5.75
C GLY A 220 -16.72 -15.79 5.19
N PHE A 221 -15.74 -15.68 6.09
CA PHE A 221 -14.32 -15.76 5.75
C PHE A 221 -13.56 -16.63 6.73
N TRP A 222 -12.82 -17.59 6.20
CA TRP A 222 -11.80 -18.32 6.93
C TRP A 222 -10.52 -17.50 6.93
N MET A 223 -9.94 -17.30 8.12
CA MET A 223 -8.71 -16.55 8.29
C MET A 223 -7.68 -17.34 9.07
N CYS A 224 -6.42 -17.25 8.64
CA CYS A 224 -5.28 -17.68 9.41
C CYS A 224 -4.06 -16.84 9.05
N TYR A 225 -2.98 -17.02 9.81
CA TYR A 225 -1.67 -16.54 9.41
C TYR A 225 -0.86 -17.67 8.78
N GLU A 226 0.08 -17.34 7.91
CA GLU A 226 1.05 -18.28 7.34
C GLU A 226 2.45 -17.66 7.35
N THR A 227 3.49 -18.48 7.50
CA THR A 227 4.88 -18.01 7.61
C THR A 227 5.86 -18.88 6.85
N ASN A 228 6.96 -18.27 6.42
CA ASN A 228 8.05 -18.96 5.72
C ASN A 228 8.94 -19.83 6.62
N PHE A 229 9.01 -19.55 7.92
CA PHE A 229 10.07 -20.08 8.78
C PHE A 229 9.71 -21.34 9.58
N SER A 230 8.44 -21.75 9.61
CA SER A 230 8.00 -22.95 10.34
C SER A 230 6.63 -23.42 9.89
N LYS A 231 6.33 -24.72 10.08
CA LYS A 231 4.98 -25.28 10.07
C LYS A 231 4.23 -24.88 11.35
N HIS A 232 4.19 -23.58 11.64
CA HIS A 232 3.31 -23.11 12.70
C HIS A 232 1.90 -23.18 12.14
N ASN A 233 1.15 -24.21 12.56
CA ASN A 233 -0.23 -24.38 12.16
C ASN A 233 -1.06 -23.35 12.91
N PHE A 234 -1.13 -22.13 12.38
CA PHE A 234 -2.12 -21.16 12.84
C PHE A 234 -3.51 -21.74 12.60
N GLU A 235 -4.32 -21.79 13.65
CA GLU A 235 -5.69 -22.31 13.57
C GLU A 235 -6.52 -21.46 12.61
N MET A 236 -7.30 -22.12 11.76
CA MET A 236 -8.25 -21.45 10.89
C MET A 236 -9.46 -20.99 11.71
N ASN A 237 -9.79 -19.71 11.58
CA ASN A 237 -10.91 -19.11 12.28
C ASN A 237 -11.96 -18.64 11.27
N LEU A 238 -13.17 -19.18 11.37
CA LEU A 238 -14.31 -18.70 10.58
C LEU A 238 -14.87 -17.42 11.21
N SER A 239 -15.02 -16.38 10.40
CA SER A 239 -15.74 -15.17 10.77
C SER A 239 -16.89 -14.93 9.79
N MET A 240 -18.11 -14.95 10.32
CA MET A 240 -19.31 -14.68 9.53
C MET A 240 -19.34 -13.24 9.05
N ARG A 241 -19.79 -13.00 7.81
CA ARG A 241 -19.82 -11.65 7.22
C ARG A 241 -20.80 -10.72 7.95
N ASN A 242 -21.93 -11.28 8.39
CA ASN A 242 -22.99 -10.60 9.16
C ASN A 242 -23.58 -9.34 8.50
N ASP A 243 -23.84 -9.35 7.18
CA ASP A 243 -24.39 -8.18 6.48
C ASP A 243 -25.74 -7.70 7.01
N TYR A 244 -26.48 -8.56 7.71
CA TYR A 244 -27.77 -8.20 8.32
C TYR A 244 -27.67 -6.98 9.25
N TYR A 245 -26.50 -6.71 9.85
CA TYR A 245 -26.28 -5.52 10.68
C TYR A 245 -26.18 -4.20 9.89
N ILE A 246 -25.97 -4.29 8.57
CA ILE A 246 -25.90 -3.13 7.65
C ILE A 246 -26.99 -3.18 6.57
N PHE A 247 -27.96 -4.10 6.69
CA PHE A 247 -29.02 -4.27 5.70
C PHE A 247 -29.83 -2.99 5.48
N ASP A 248 -30.19 -2.31 6.57
CA ASP A 248 -30.92 -1.04 6.53
C ASP A 248 -30.15 0.08 5.81
N PHE A 249 -28.84 -0.09 5.60
CA PHE A 249 -27.95 0.89 5.00
C PHE A 249 -27.37 0.46 3.65
N GLU A 250 -27.87 -0.62 3.05
CA GLU A 250 -27.29 -1.20 1.83
C GLU A 250 -27.31 -0.24 0.62
N ASN A 251 -28.32 0.63 0.56
CA ASN A 251 -28.45 1.66 -0.47
C ASN A 251 -27.66 2.94 -0.17
N ASP A 252 -27.02 3.05 0.99
CA ASP A 252 -26.20 4.23 1.32
C ASP A 252 -24.89 4.19 0.52
N SER A 253 -24.66 5.25 -0.26
CA SER A 253 -23.44 5.42 -1.08
C SER A 253 -22.14 5.25 -0.28
N ARG A 254 -22.16 5.58 1.02
CA ARG A 254 -21.02 5.46 1.93
C ARG A 254 -20.68 4.00 2.22
N ILE A 255 -21.71 3.17 2.46
CA ILE A 255 -21.55 1.74 2.70
C ILE A 255 -21.07 1.06 1.43
N GLN A 256 -21.63 1.40 0.27
CA GLN A 256 -21.18 0.87 -1.02
C GLN A 256 -19.70 1.20 -1.29
N LYS A 257 -19.26 2.42 -0.98
CA LYS A 257 -17.85 2.80 -1.06
C LYS A 257 -16.96 1.97 -0.13
N ILE A 258 -17.41 1.70 1.10
CA ILE A 258 -16.66 0.85 2.03
C ILE A 258 -16.53 -0.57 1.48
N LYS A 259 -17.64 -1.19 1.05
CA LYS A 259 -17.64 -2.53 0.44
C LYS A 259 -16.67 -2.60 -0.75
N SER A 260 -16.74 -1.62 -1.65
CA SER A 260 -15.83 -1.49 -2.79
C SER A 260 -14.37 -1.31 -2.35
N SER A 261 -14.12 -0.48 -1.33
CA SER A 261 -12.78 -0.19 -0.82
C SER A 261 -12.11 -1.42 -0.21
N THR A 262 -12.89 -2.29 0.46
CA THR A 262 -12.43 -3.55 1.06
C THR A 262 -12.41 -4.70 0.05
N LYS A 263 -12.85 -4.47 -1.21
CA LYS A 263 -13.04 -5.50 -2.23
C LYS A 263 -13.91 -6.66 -1.73
N ASP A 264 -14.93 -6.33 -0.95
CA ASP A 264 -15.83 -7.28 -0.25
C ASP A 264 -15.18 -8.15 0.83
N TYR A 265 -13.89 -7.97 1.15
CA TYR A 265 -13.22 -8.66 2.27
C TYR A 265 -13.46 -7.91 3.59
N TYR A 266 -14.68 -8.01 4.12
CA TYR A 266 -15.04 -7.40 5.39
C TYR A 266 -15.93 -8.31 6.26
N VAL A 267 -15.94 -8.05 7.56
CA VAL A 267 -16.94 -8.61 8.48
C VAL A 267 -17.61 -7.51 9.27
N VAL A 268 -18.86 -7.73 9.65
CA VAL A 268 -19.64 -6.76 10.42
C VAL A 268 -19.89 -7.29 11.82
N GLN A 269 -19.77 -6.43 12.82
CA GLN A 269 -20.17 -6.73 14.19
C GLN A 269 -20.91 -5.57 14.81
N LYS A 270 -21.92 -5.88 15.62
CA LYS A 270 -22.64 -4.90 16.43
C LYS A 270 -22.13 -4.98 17.87
N MET A 271 -21.76 -3.84 18.43
CA MET A 271 -21.36 -3.73 19.83
C MET A 271 -22.58 -3.57 20.74
N GLY A 272 -22.44 -3.91 22.02
CA GLY A 272 -23.53 -3.83 23.00
C GLY A 272 -24.10 -2.43 23.22
N ASN A 273 -23.36 -1.38 22.85
CA ASN A 273 -23.81 0.01 22.87
C ASN A 273 -24.66 0.41 21.65
N GLY A 274 -24.89 -0.49 20.70
CA GLY A 274 -25.69 -0.25 19.50
C GLY A 274 -24.89 0.15 18.25
N ASP A 275 -23.59 0.44 18.39
CA ASP A 275 -22.73 0.78 17.26
C ASP A 275 -22.44 -0.42 16.36
N VAL A 276 -22.30 -0.17 15.06
CA VAL A 276 -21.94 -1.19 14.08
C VAL A 276 -20.54 -0.93 13.56
N PHE A 277 -19.70 -1.98 13.53
CA PHE A 277 -18.34 -1.94 13.04
C PHE A 277 -18.20 -2.80 11.80
N ILE A 278 -17.60 -2.23 10.75
CA ILE A 278 -17.17 -2.95 9.56
C ILE A 278 -15.65 -3.10 9.66
N TYR A 279 -15.16 -4.32 9.72
CA TYR A 279 -13.74 -4.64 9.81
C TYR A 279 -13.19 -5.05 8.45
N ASP A 280 -12.11 -4.41 7.99
CA ASP A 280 -11.41 -4.78 6.76
C ASP A 280 -10.46 -5.95 7.08
N LEU A 281 -10.69 -7.09 6.43
CA LEU A 281 -9.95 -8.32 6.72
C LEU A 281 -8.55 -8.33 6.09
N ARG A 282 -8.31 -7.49 5.08
CA ARG A 282 -7.11 -7.62 4.24
C ARG A 282 -5.83 -7.38 5.02
N MET A 283 -5.85 -6.45 5.97
CA MET A 283 -4.69 -6.12 6.80
C MET A 283 -4.59 -6.96 8.08
N GLY A 284 -5.53 -7.89 8.26
CA GLY A 284 -5.56 -8.81 9.38
C GLY A 284 -5.74 -8.10 10.73
N ARG A 285 -5.28 -8.77 11.78
CA ARG A 285 -5.36 -8.31 13.17
C ARG A 285 -4.03 -7.75 13.66
N MET A 286 -4.09 -6.86 14.66
CA MET A 286 -2.93 -6.36 15.39
C MET A 286 -2.44 -7.38 16.43
N GLY A 287 -2.13 -8.59 15.96
CA GLY A 287 -1.68 -9.70 16.77
C GLY A 287 -2.03 -11.04 16.12
N LEU A 288 -1.33 -12.10 16.53
CA LEU A 288 -1.52 -13.46 16.00
C LEU A 288 -2.71 -14.20 16.62
N ASN A 289 -3.33 -13.64 17.67
CA ASN A 289 -4.46 -14.25 18.37
C ASN A 289 -5.79 -13.89 17.68
N SER A 290 -6.74 -14.82 17.64
CA SER A 290 -8.09 -14.64 17.12
C SER A 290 -8.90 -13.55 17.82
N GLN A 291 -8.52 -13.18 19.05
CA GLN A 291 -9.15 -12.09 19.81
C GLN A 291 -8.51 -10.71 19.58
N ALA A 292 -7.41 -10.62 18.84
CA ALA A 292 -6.75 -9.35 18.59
C ALA A 292 -7.63 -8.43 17.70
N PRO A 293 -7.62 -7.11 17.93
CA PRO A 293 -8.42 -6.18 17.14
C PRO A 293 -7.94 -6.15 15.68
N PHE A 294 -8.86 -5.96 14.75
CA PHE A 294 -8.53 -5.75 13.34
C PHE A 294 -7.77 -4.44 13.13
N MET A 295 -6.88 -4.43 12.13
CA MET A 295 -6.02 -3.29 11.84
C MET A 295 -6.79 -2.09 11.29
N TYR A 296 -7.85 -2.31 10.52
CA TYR A 296 -8.72 -1.24 10.02
C TYR A 296 -10.18 -1.57 10.29
N SER A 297 -10.91 -0.57 10.80
CA SER A 297 -12.33 -0.68 11.06
C SER A 297 -13.06 0.62 10.75
N TYR A 298 -14.33 0.53 10.41
CA TYR A 298 -15.23 1.66 10.21
C TYR A 298 -16.35 1.55 11.23
N ARG A 299 -16.51 2.57 12.07
CA ARG A 299 -17.59 2.65 13.04
C ARG A 299 -18.75 3.45 12.47
N ILE A 300 -19.93 2.85 12.53
CA ILE A 300 -21.21 3.44 12.20
C ILE A 300 -21.93 3.70 13.52
N LYS A 301 -22.09 4.97 13.89
CA LYS A 301 -22.98 5.36 14.98
C LYS A 301 -24.41 5.41 14.45
N ASN A 302 -25.23 4.48 14.93
CA ASN A 302 -26.63 4.35 14.53
C ASN A 302 -27.52 5.05 15.56
N MET A 303 -28.39 5.95 15.10
CA MET A 303 -29.61 6.33 15.83
C MET A 303 -30.81 6.08 14.93
N HIS A 304 -31.69 5.17 15.33
CA HIS A 304 -33.01 4.96 14.72
C HIS A 304 -33.01 4.71 13.20
N GLY A 305 -32.08 3.91 12.68
CA GLY A 305 -32.06 3.54 11.26
C GLY A 305 -31.48 4.62 10.35
N THR A 306 -30.79 5.62 10.92
CA THR A 306 -30.01 6.61 10.16
C THR A 306 -28.56 6.63 10.63
N ILE A 307 -27.62 6.67 9.67
CA ILE A 307 -26.19 6.80 9.97
C ILE A 307 -25.92 8.23 10.41
N GLN A 308 -25.60 8.42 11.70
CA GLN A 308 -25.24 9.74 12.23
C GLN A 308 -23.80 10.11 11.95
N SER A 309 -22.88 9.17 12.17
CA SER A 309 -21.47 9.36 11.83
C SER A 309 -20.87 8.06 11.32
N LEU A 310 -19.91 8.24 10.42
CA LEU A 310 -19.07 7.17 9.93
C LEU A 310 -17.62 7.58 10.12
N GLU A 311 -16.91 6.83 10.96
CA GLU A 311 -15.55 7.14 11.37
C GLU A 311 -14.64 5.96 11.02
N LYS A 312 -13.55 6.22 10.28
CA LYS A 312 -12.47 5.23 10.12
C LYS A 312 -11.68 5.21 11.42
N ILE A 313 -11.55 4.03 12.01
CA ILE A 313 -10.79 3.80 13.24
C ILE A 313 -9.55 2.97 12.87
N GLU A 314 -8.39 3.56 13.12
CA GLU A 314 -7.10 2.90 13.10
C GLU A 314 -6.69 2.69 14.57
N PRO A 315 -6.54 1.44 15.05
CA PRO A 315 -6.08 1.22 16.40
C PRO A 315 -4.68 1.83 16.56
N SER A 316 -4.47 2.51 17.68
CA SER A 316 -3.15 3.02 18.01
C SER A 316 -2.19 1.84 18.23
N PHE A 317 -1.16 1.71 17.40
CA PHE A 317 -0.11 0.70 17.55
C PHE A 317 0.48 0.70 18.98
N LEU A 318 0.65 1.89 19.57
CA LEU A 318 1.12 2.06 20.94
C LEU A 318 0.11 1.50 21.95
N LYS A 319 -1.19 1.80 21.81
CA LYS A 319 -2.21 1.28 22.75
C LYS A 319 -2.34 -0.24 22.71
N VAL A 320 -2.14 -0.88 21.55
CA VAL A 320 -2.28 -2.34 21.42
C VAL A 320 -1.05 -3.09 21.94
N PHE A 321 0.15 -2.54 21.77
CA PHE A 321 1.38 -3.17 22.29
C PHE A 321 1.61 -2.91 23.79
N PHE A 322 1.22 -1.75 24.31
CA PHE A 322 1.47 -1.36 25.70
C PHE A 322 0.34 -1.69 26.68
N ASN A 323 -0.86 -2.08 26.21
CA ASN A 323 -1.96 -2.56 27.07
C ASN A 323 -2.05 -4.10 27.14
N ARG A 324 -0.93 -4.81 26.95
CA ARG A 324 -0.86 -6.25 27.24
C ARG A 324 -0.55 -6.51 28.70
#